data_AF-A0A965BCA2-F1
#
_entry.id   AF-A0A965BCA2-F1
#
_cell.length_a   1.000
_cell.length_b   1.000
_cell.length_c   1.000
_cell.angle_alpha   90.00
_cell.angle_beta   90.00
_cell.angle_gamma   90.00
#
_symmetry.space_group_name_H-M   'P 1'
#
loop_
_entity.id
_entity.type
_entity.pdbx_description
1 polymer ?
#
loop_
_entity_poly.entity_id
_entity_poly.type
_entity_poly.pdbx_seq_one_letter_code
_entity_poly.pdbx_strand_id
1 'polypeptide(L)'
;DPLGGINTLFPLFGIANQLLAAIALTVVTVVVVKKGLLRWAWIPGIPLLWDLTVTLTASWQKIFSGDPKLGYWTQHFQYLEARQAGKTAFGAAKNADQLNAVIRNTFIQGTLSIVFAALVIIVVTAGAVMIVRSIRGTGRPLTEEDPVPSRIFAPSGLVATPIEKEVQQQWDELPLSPARSVGMSAH
;
A
#
# COMPACT_ATOMS: atom_id res chain seq x y z
N ASP A 1 -32.66 12.37 -4.80
CA ASP A 1 -31.93 12.80 -3.59
C ASP A 1 -30.49 13.10 -3.98
N PRO A 2 -30.06 14.38 -4.00
CA PRO A 2 -28.75 14.80 -4.50
C PRO A 2 -27.56 14.32 -3.64
N LEU A 3 -27.84 13.65 -2.50
CA LEU A 3 -26.87 12.99 -1.62
C LEU A 3 -27.03 11.45 -1.59
N GLY A 4 -27.80 10.88 -2.52
CA GLY A 4 -28.04 9.44 -2.60
C GLY A 4 -26.86 8.68 -3.23
N GLY A 5 -26.41 7.64 -2.53
CA GLY A 5 -25.79 6.39 -3.02
C GLY A 5 -24.52 6.46 -3.87
N ILE A 6 -24.55 7.18 -4.99
CA ILE A 6 -23.49 7.17 -6.01
C ILE A 6 -22.40 8.20 -5.69
N ASN A 7 -22.78 9.41 -5.24
CA ASN A 7 -21.82 10.45 -4.84
C ASN A 7 -21.10 10.13 -3.52
N THR A 8 -21.62 9.21 -2.71
CA THR A 8 -21.01 8.74 -1.46
C THR A 8 -20.03 7.58 -1.68
N LEU A 9 -20.07 6.89 -2.82
CA LEU A 9 -19.17 5.78 -3.16
C LEU A 9 -17.84 6.25 -3.78
N PHE A 10 -17.84 7.40 -4.46
CA PHE A 10 -16.64 7.93 -5.11
C PHE A 10 -15.48 8.19 -4.13
N PRO A 11 -15.71 8.78 -2.93
CA PRO A 11 -14.67 8.96 -1.93
C PRO A 11 -14.13 7.64 -1.36
N LEU A 12 -14.94 6.57 -1.35
CA LEU A 12 -14.56 5.25 -0.85
C LEU A 12 -13.55 4.57 -1.77
N PHE A 13 -13.67 4.72 -3.09
CA PHE A 13 -12.72 4.14 -4.05
C PHE A 13 -11.32 4.75 -3.95
N GLY A 14 -11.23 6.07 -3.73
CA GLY A 14 -9.95 6.75 -3.56
C GLY A 14 -9.19 6.30 -2.32
N ILE A 15 -9.89 6.18 -1.19
CA ILE A 15 -9.30 5.68 0.07
C ILE A 15 -8.90 4.22 -0.09
N ALA A 16 -9.79 3.36 -0.61
CA ALA A 16 -9.51 1.93 -0.80
C ALA A 16 -8.28 1.67 -1.68
N ASN A 17 -8.06 2.48 -2.72
CA ASN A 17 -6.86 2.36 -3.56
C ASN A 17 -5.57 2.67 -2.80
N GLN A 18 -5.57 3.70 -1.95
CA GLN A 18 -4.41 4.02 -1.11
C GLN A 18 -4.16 2.93 -0.06
N LEU A 19 -5.21 2.35 0.50
CA LEU A 19 -5.09 1.21 1.41
C LEU A 19 -4.39 0.02 0.75
N LEU A 20 -4.80 -0.31 -0.48
CA LEU A 20 -4.20 -1.41 -1.25
C LEU A 20 -2.73 -1.13 -1.58
N ALA A 21 -2.42 0.12 -1.97
CA ALA A 21 -1.06 0.53 -2.30
C ALA A 21 -0.10 0.41 -1.10
N ALA A 22 -0.53 0.85 0.09
CA ALA A 22 0.26 0.76 1.32
C ALA A 22 0.57 -0.70 1.69
N ILE A 23 -0.43 -1.59 1.59
CA ILE A 23 -0.25 -3.03 1.85
C ILE A 23 0.68 -3.66 0.81
N ALA A 24 0.48 -3.35 -0.48
CA ALA A 24 1.31 -3.87 -1.55
C ALA A 24 2.78 -3.46 -1.38
N LEU A 25 3.06 -2.18 -1.12
CA LEU A 25 4.41 -1.68 -0.87
C LEU A 25 5.06 -2.34 0.36
N THR A 26 4.29 -2.55 1.42
CA THR A 26 4.79 -3.25 2.61
C THR A 26 5.17 -4.69 2.29
N VAL A 27 4.31 -5.43 1.57
CA VAL A 27 4.58 -6.82 1.18
C VAL A 27 5.78 -6.91 0.24
N VAL A 28 5.86 -6.06 -0.77
CA VAL A 28 6.99 -6.02 -1.72
C VAL A 28 8.30 -5.76 -0.99
N THR A 29 8.32 -4.80 -0.05
CA THR A 29 9.51 -4.50 0.77
C THR A 29 9.94 -5.73 1.58
N VAL A 30 9.00 -6.42 2.23
CA VAL A 30 9.29 -7.65 2.98
C VAL A 30 9.82 -8.76 2.07
N VAL A 31 9.23 -8.95 0.89
CA VAL A 31 9.66 -9.97 -0.08
C VAL A 31 11.08 -9.69 -0.59
N VAL A 32 11.39 -8.45 -0.96
CA VAL A 32 12.74 -8.06 -1.44
C VAL A 32 13.79 -8.34 -0.37
N VAL A 33 13.51 -8.00 0.89
CA VAL A 33 14.41 -8.31 2.01
C VAL A 33 14.55 -9.81 2.22
N LYS A 34 13.45 -10.58 2.17
CA LYS A 34 13.49 -12.06 2.29
C LYS A 34 14.25 -12.74 1.16
N LYS A 35 14.28 -12.18 -0.04
CA LYS A 35 15.08 -12.65 -1.18
C LYS A 35 16.59 -12.33 -1.04
N GLY A 36 17.02 -11.69 0.04
CA GLY A 36 18.41 -11.28 0.24
C GLY A 36 18.84 -10.08 -0.60
N LEU A 37 17.91 -9.44 -1.31
CA LEU A 37 18.15 -8.30 -2.19
C LEU A 37 18.16 -6.97 -1.41
N LEU A 38 18.87 -6.92 -0.28
CA LEU A 38 18.94 -5.75 0.60
C LEU A 38 19.37 -4.48 -0.14
N ARG A 39 20.28 -4.60 -1.12
CA ARG A 39 20.73 -3.49 -1.98
C ARG A 39 19.61 -2.85 -2.83
N TRP A 40 18.50 -3.55 -3.03
CA TRP A 40 17.35 -3.09 -3.81
C TRP A 40 16.13 -2.75 -2.93
N ALA A 41 16.21 -2.98 -1.62
CA ALA A 41 15.10 -2.74 -0.69
C ALA A 41 14.71 -1.25 -0.58
N TRP A 42 15.60 -0.33 -0.97
CA TRP A 42 15.30 1.10 -1.02
C TRP A 42 14.27 1.46 -2.09
N ILE A 43 14.15 0.67 -3.18
CA ILE A 43 13.18 0.92 -4.26
C ILE A 43 11.74 0.92 -3.72
N PRO A 44 11.26 -0.14 -3.04
CA PRO A 44 9.95 -0.12 -2.40
C PRO A 44 9.96 0.60 -1.04
N GLY A 45 11.11 0.67 -0.37
CA GLY A 45 11.26 1.27 0.95
C GLY A 45 11.09 2.80 0.99
N ILE A 46 11.60 3.54 -0.01
CA ILE A 46 11.43 5.00 -0.08
C ILE A 46 9.96 5.40 -0.27
N PRO A 47 9.22 4.85 -1.28
CA PRO A 47 7.80 5.12 -1.42
C PRO A 47 7.00 4.73 -0.17
N LEU A 48 7.33 3.60 0.46
CA LEU A 48 6.69 3.18 1.71
C LEU A 48 6.93 4.19 2.84
N LEU A 49 8.17 4.64 3.05
CA LEU A 49 8.50 5.61 4.09
C LEU A 49 7.79 6.95 3.85
N TRP A 50 7.76 7.40 2.60
CA TRP A 50 7.05 8.61 2.21
C TRP A 50 5.55 8.51 2.48
N ASP A 51 4.92 7.42 2.02
CA ASP A 51 3.50 7.15 2.25
C ASP A 51 3.20 7.19 3.75
N LEU A 52 3.88 6.37 4.55
CA LEU A 52 3.72 6.32 6.01
C LEU A 52 3.88 7.70 6.66
N THR A 53 4.86 8.49 6.24
CA THR A 53 5.07 9.84 6.78
C THR A 53 3.85 10.72 6.52
N VAL A 54 3.35 10.75 5.28
CA VAL A 54 2.19 11.56 4.89
C VAL A 54 0.93 11.04 5.58
N THR A 55 0.68 9.73 5.59
CA THR A 55 -0.53 9.13 6.14
C THR A 55 -0.60 9.28 7.66
N LEU A 56 0.50 9.05 8.37
CA LEU A 56 0.55 9.18 9.83
C LEU A 56 0.49 10.65 10.25
N THR A 57 1.19 11.54 9.55
CA THR A 57 1.13 12.99 9.84
C THR A 57 -0.27 13.53 9.59
N ALA A 58 -0.91 13.17 8.48
CA ALA A 58 -2.27 13.58 8.17
C ALA A 58 -3.27 13.02 9.20
N SER A 59 -3.13 11.75 9.60
CA SER A 59 -3.99 11.14 10.62
C SER A 59 -3.82 11.83 11.97
N TRP A 60 -2.58 12.11 12.37
CA TRP A 60 -2.28 12.83 13.62
C TRP A 60 -2.91 14.21 13.63
N GLN A 61 -2.71 15.01 12.57
CA GLN A 61 -3.31 16.33 12.44
C GLN A 61 -4.84 16.25 12.48
N LYS A 62 -5.46 15.29 11.79
CA LYS A 62 -6.93 15.17 11.74
C LYS A 62 -7.57 14.69 13.04
N ILE A 63 -6.87 13.85 13.80
CA ILE A 63 -7.34 13.31 15.08
C ILE A 63 -7.13 14.34 16.22
N PHE A 64 -5.98 15.00 16.27
CA PHE A 64 -5.59 15.82 17.42
C PHE A 64 -5.59 17.33 17.18
N SER A 65 -5.83 17.82 15.95
CA SER A 65 -5.86 19.26 15.70
C SER A 65 -7.06 19.93 16.38
N GLY A 66 -6.76 20.98 17.14
CA GLY A 66 -7.76 21.90 17.70
C GLY A 66 -8.34 22.89 16.68
N ASP A 67 -7.84 22.92 15.44
CA ASP A 67 -8.44 23.73 14.38
C ASP A 67 -9.69 23.02 13.84
N PRO A 68 -10.90 23.60 13.94
CA PRO A 68 -12.14 23.02 13.41
C PRO A 68 -12.14 22.80 11.89
N LYS A 69 -11.19 23.40 11.14
CA LYS A 69 -11.04 23.14 9.69
C LYS A 69 -10.25 21.87 9.40
N LEU A 70 -9.43 21.39 10.33
CA LEU A 70 -8.59 20.19 10.16
C LEU A 70 -9.02 19.03 11.07
N GLY A 71 -9.43 19.32 12.30
CA GLY A 71 -9.71 18.34 13.34
C GLY A 71 -11.14 17.81 13.26
N TYR A 72 -11.28 16.49 13.06
CA TYR A 72 -12.59 15.86 12.95
C TYR A 72 -13.41 15.98 14.24
N TRP A 73 -12.75 15.84 15.40
CA TRP A 73 -13.39 15.95 16.70
C TRP A 73 -13.81 17.38 17.02
N THR A 74 -12.92 18.35 16.76
CA THR A 74 -13.22 19.76 16.97
C THR A 74 -14.39 20.23 16.11
N GLN A 75 -14.43 19.80 14.84
CA GLN A 75 -15.57 20.06 13.97
C GLN A 75 -16.84 19.36 14.48
N HIS A 76 -16.75 18.09 14.90
CA HIS A 76 -17.89 17.35 15.44
C HIS A 76 -18.52 18.06 16.65
N PHE A 77 -17.72 18.51 17.61
CA PHE A 77 -18.20 19.21 18.81
C PHE A 77 -18.85 20.56 18.47
N GLN A 78 -18.26 21.35 17.57
CA GLN A 78 -18.86 22.64 17.17
C GLN A 78 -20.22 22.47 16.47
N TYR A 79 -20.35 21.46 15.61
CA TYR A 79 -21.62 21.17 14.95
C TYR A 79 -22.67 20.62 15.93
N LEU A 80 -22.25 19.82 16.91
CA LEU A 80 -23.11 19.37 18.01
C LEU A 80 -23.60 20.53 18.88
N GLU A 81 -22.71 21.43 19.26
CA GLU A 81 -23.04 22.62 20.06
C GLU A 81 -24.00 23.55 19.30
N ALA A 82 -23.77 23.76 18.00
CA ALA A 82 -24.67 24.53 17.15
C ALA A 82 -26.08 23.91 17.11
N ARG A 83 -26.18 22.58 17.03
CA ARG A 83 -27.46 21.86 17.10
C ARG A 83 -28.13 22.02 18.47
N GLN A 84 -27.38 21.92 19.56
CA GLN A 84 -27.90 22.10 20.93
C GLN A 84 -28.36 23.54 21.19
N ALA A 85 -27.70 24.52 20.58
CA ALA A 85 -28.12 25.93 20.57
C ALA A 85 -29.35 26.22 19.70
N GLY A 86 -29.99 25.19 19.13
CA GLY A 86 -31.18 25.32 18.29
C GLY A 86 -30.91 25.89 16.88
N LYS A 87 -29.64 25.98 16.46
CA LYS A 87 -29.31 26.47 15.11
C LYS A 87 -29.63 25.40 14.08
N THR A 88 -30.28 25.81 13.00
CA THR A 88 -30.57 24.95 11.84
C THR A 88 -29.51 25.08 10.75
N ALA A 89 -28.58 26.03 10.85
CA ALA A 89 -27.48 26.22 9.93
C ALA A 89 -26.19 26.61 10.68
N PHE A 90 -25.05 26.03 10.29
CA PHE A 90 -23.75 26.31 10.88
C PHE A 90 -22.60 25.90 9.94
N GLY A 91 -21.62 26.78 9.76
CA GLY A 91 -20.48 26.55 8.87
C GLY A 91 -20.93 26.24 7.44
N ALA A 92 -20.54 25.06 6.93
CA ALA A 92 -20.93 24.59 5.61
C ALA A 92 -22.38 24.05 5.53
N ALA A 93 -23.06 23.80 6.66
CA ALA A 93 -24.43 23.28 6.66
C ALA A 93 -25.45 24.42 6.60
N LYS A 94 -26.33 24.38 5.59
CA LYS A 94 -27.35 25.41 5.33
C LYS A 94 -28.74 25.07 5.88
N ASN A 95 -28.95 23.84 6.36
CA ASN A 95 -30.21 23.38 6.93
C ASN A 95 -29.99 22.27 7.97
N ALA A 96 -31.04 21.93 8.73
CA ALA A 96 -30.96 21.03 9.87
C ALA A 96 -30.53 19.61 9.48
N ASP A 97 -30.95 19.14 8.30
CA ASP A 97 -30.55 17.82 7.79
C ASP A 97 -29.06 17.77 7.44
N GLN A 98 -28.54 18.83 6.79
CA GLN A 98 -27.11 18.95 6.52
C GLN A 98 -26.30 19.05 7.80
N LEU A 99 -26.81 19.75 8.82
CA LEU A 99 -26.15 19.85 10.13
C LEU A 99 -26.00 18.46 10.76
N ASN A 100 -27.08 17.67 10.81
CA ASN A 100 -27.07 16.29 11.30
C ASN A 100 -26.16 15.38 10.47
N ALA A 101 -26.15 15.55 9.15
CA ALA A 101 -25.27 14.81 8.25
C ALA A 101 -23.79 15.11 8.53
N VAL A 102 -23.40 16.38 8.75
CA VAL A 102 -22.02 16.73 9.09
C VAL A 102 -21.61 16.14 10.44
N ILE A 103 -22.49 16.17 11.45
CA ILE A 103 -22.22 15.54 12.76
C ILE A 103 -21.95 14.04 12.60
N ARG A 104 -22.79 13.33 11.86
CA ARG A 104 -22.61 11.89 11.61
C ARG A 104 -21.35 11.62 10.80
N ASN A 105 -21.11 12.40 9.74
CA ASN A 105 -19.96 12.20 8.86
C ASN A 105 -18.64 12.45 9.59
N THR A 106 -18.54 13.53 10.37
CA THR A 106 -17.35 13.85 11.18
C THR A 106 -17.08 12.77 12.23
N PHE A 107 -18.11 12.21 12.85
CA PHE A 107 -17.97 11.08 13.77
C PHE A 107 -17.45 9.81 13.09
N ILE A 108 -18.07 9.41 11.97
CA ILE A 108 -17.64 8.23 11.19
C ILE A 108 -16.20 8.42 10.71
N GLN A 109 -15.88 9.61 10.17
CA GLN A 109 -14.57 9.94 9.63
C GLN A 109 -13.49 10.00 10.72
N GLY A 110 -13.82 10.56 11.89
CA GLY A 110 -12.95 10.55 13.07
C GLY A 110 -12.62 9.14 13.55
N THR A 111 -13.65 8.31 13.71
CA THR A 111 -13.49 6.91 14.16
C THR A 111 -12.71 6.09 13.13
N LEU A 112 -13.06 6.19 11.85
CA LEU A 112 -12.39 5.46 10.77
C LEU A 112 -10.91 5.86 10.64
N SER A 113 -10.58 7.14 10.85
CA SER A 113 -9.19 7.62 10.86
C SER A 113 -8.36 6.95 11.96
N ILE A 114 -8.92 6.74 13.16
CA ILE A 114 -8.23 6.08 14.28
C ILE A 114 -7.99 4.60 13.95
N VAL A 115 -9.02 3.91 13.46
CA VAL A 115 -8.92 2.49 13.07
C VAL A 115 -7.85 2.32 11.99
N PHE A 116 -7.85 3.19 10.99
CA PHE A 116 -6.87 3.10 9.90
C PHE A 116 -5.44 3.38 10.38
N ALA A 117 -5.23 4.41 11.20
CA ALA A 117 -3.91 4.70 11.79
C ALA A 117 -3.39 3.51 12.62
N ALA A 118 -4.25 2.88 13.42
CA ALA A 118 -3.90 1.69 14.19
C ALA A 118 -3.51 0.50 13.28
N LEU A 119 -4.28 0.24 12.23
CA LEU A 119 -4.00 -0.84 11.28
C LEU A 119 -2.66 -0.63 10.57
N VAL A 120 -2.38 0.59 10.10
CA VAL A 120 -1.09 0.93 9.48
C VAL A 120 0.07 0.67 10.43
N ILE A 121 -0.03 1.13 11.69
CA ILE A 121 1.00 0.89 12.70
C ILE A 121 1.24 -0.61 12.91
N ILE A 122 0.18 -1.43 12.97
CA ILE A 122 0.29 -2.89 13.12
C ILE A 122 1.01 -3.50 11.91
N VAL A 123 0.60 -3.15 10.70
CA VAL A 123 1.17 -3.69 9.44
C VAL A 123 2.64 -3.32 9.30
N VAL A 124 3.00 -2.06 9.57
CA VAL A 124 4.39 -1.59 9.53
C VAL A 124 5.24 -2.29 10.59
N THR A 125 4.72 -2.44 11.81
CA THR A 125 5.42 -3.14 12.89
C THR A 125 5.64 -4.61 12.52
N ALA A 126 4.61 -5.29 11.99
CA ALA A 126 4.74 -6.67 11.52
C ALA A 126 5.77 -6.78 10.38
N GLY A 127 5.74 -5.87 9.40
CA GLY A 127 6.72 -5.80 8.31
C GLY A 127 8.14 -5.59 8.82
N ALA A 128 8.34 -4.64 9.72
CA ALA A 128 9.64 -4.38 10.36
C ALA A 128 10.15 -5.59 11.13
N VAL A 129 9.29 -6.26 11.92
CA VAL A 129 9.64 -7.50 12.63
C VAL A 129 10.07 -8.60 11.65
N MET A 130 9.37 -8.74 10.53
CA MET A 130 9.72 -9.72 9.48
C MET A 130 11.06 -9.39 8.80
N ILE A 131 11.33 -8.11 8.51
CA ILE A 131 12.60 -7.63 7.96
C ILE A 131 13.74 -7.95 8.94
N VAL A 132 13.58 -7.59 10.22
CA VAL A 132 14.59 -7.85 11.27
C VAL A 132 14.84 -9.36 11.43
N ARG A 133 13.78 -10.18 11.46
CA ARG A 133 13.91 -11.64 11.55
C ARG A 133 14.65 -12.23 10.34
N SER A 134 14.36 -11.72 9.14
CA SER A 134 15.02 -12.13 7.90
C SER A 134 16.51 -11.80 7.94
N ILE A 135 16.88 -10.59 8.36
CA ILE A 135 18.30 -10.16 8.47
C ILE A 135 19.03 -10.98 9.54
N ARG A 136 18.37 -11.34 10.65
CA ARG A 136 18.92 -12.17 11.73
C ARG A 136 19.01 -13.67 11.38
N GLY A 137 18.69 -14.08 10.16
CA GLY A 137 18.74 -15.48 9.74
C GLY A 137 17.66 -16.39 10.35
N THR A 138 16.64 -15.81 10.99
CA THR A 138 15.52 -16.55 11.61
C THR A 138 14.23 -16.46 10.78
N GLY A 139 14.30 -15.88 9.59
CA GLY A 139 13.19 -15.75 8.67
C GLY A 139 12.83 -17.09 8.03
N ARG A 140 11.54 -17.43 7.98
CA ARG A 140 11.07 -18.59 7.21
C ARG A 140 11.45 -18.41 5.73
N PRO A 141 11.99 -19.42 5.04
CA PRO A 141 12.27 -19.35 3.61
C PRO A 141 11.01 -18.96 2.81
N LEU A 142 11.18 -18.36 1.65
CA LEU A 142 10.07 -18.12 0.72
C LEU A 142 9.64 -19.46 0.11
N THR A 143 8.33 -19.67 -0.10
CA THR A 143 7.79 -20.87 -0.76
C THR A 143 7.95 -20.81 -2.29
N GLU A 144 8.86 -19.97 -2.78
CA GLU A 144 9.10 -19.80 -4.21
C GLU A 144 10.08 -20.90 -4.65
N GLU A 145 9.79 -21.55 -5.78
CA GLU A 145 10.74 -22.51 -6.37
C GLU A 145 12.01 -21.78 -6.79
N ASP A 146 13.16 -22.43 -6.63
CA ASP A 146 14.44 -21.86 -7.04
C ASP A 146 14.39 -21.48 -8.52
N PRO A 147 14.94 -20.31 -8.92
CA PRO A 147 14.94 -19.88 -10.31
C PRO A 147 15.61 -20.92 -11.19
N VAL A 148 14.82 -21.67 -11.97
CA VAL A 148 15.34 -22.63 -12.93
C VAL A 148 15.82 -21.85 -14.16
N PRO A 149 17.07 -22.02 -14.60
CA PRO A 149 17.56 -21.37 -15.81
C PRO A 149 16.66 -21.69 -17.02
N SER A 150 16.25 -20.66 -17.75
CA SER A 150 15.44 -20.83 -18.96
C SER A 150 16.25 -21.59 -20.02
N ARG A 151 15.73 -22.72 -20.49
CA ARG A 151 16.34 -23.52 -21.57
C ARG A 151 16.01 -23.00 -22.98
N ILE A 152 15.32 -21.87 -23.07
CA ILE A 152 14.90 -21.27 -24.33
C ILE A 152 16.06 -20.40 -24.85
N PHE A 153 16.63 -20.78 -25.98
CA PHE A 153 17.48 -19.96 -26.81
C PHE A 153 16.64 -18.76 -27.28
N ALA A 154 17.03 -17.56 -26.86
CA ALA A 154 16.34 -16.33 -27.27
C ALA A 154 16.71 -16.03 -28.74
N PRO A 155 15.78 -16.17 -29.70
CA PRO A 155 16.05 -15.79 -31.08
C PRO A 155 16.33 -14.28 -31.15
N SER A 156 17.14 -13.88 -32.11
CA SER A 156 17.55 -12.49 -32.32
C SER A 156 16.40 -11.56 -32.78
N GLY A 157 15.22 -12.11 -33.05
CA GLY A 157 14.01 -11.37 -33.44
C GLY A 157 12.70 -12.02 -32.95
N LEU A 158 11.56 -11.45 -33.34
CA LEU A 158 10.21 -11.90 -32.95
C LEU A 158 9.87 -13.34 -33.41
N VAL A 159 10.57 -13.85 -34.42
CA VAL A 159 10.39 -15.21 -34.96
C VAL A 159 11.75 -15.86 -35.13
N ALA A 160 11.93 -17.06 -34.59
CA ALA A 160 13.15 -17.83 -34.74
C ALA A 160 13.39 -18.23 -36.20
N THR A 161 14.57 -17.90 -36.71
CA THR A 161 15.05 -18.33 -38.02
C THR A 161 15.31 -19.84 -38.07
N PRO A 162 15.37 -20.47 -39.25
CA PRO A 162 15.65 -21.91 -39.36
C PRO A 162 16.95 -22.34 -38.68
N ILE A 163 17.99 -21.51 -38.76
CA ILE A 163 19.30 -21.75 -38.12
C ILE A 163 19.17 -21.68 -36.59
N GLU A 164 18.44 -20.70 -36.05
CA GLU A 164 18.24 -20.57 -34.60
C GLU A 164 17.40 -21.72 -34.03
N LYS A 165 16.50 -22.32 -34.83
CA LYS A 165 15.76 -23.53 -34.45
C LYS A 165 16.67 -24.76 -34.40
N GLU A 166 17.60 -24.88 -35.35
CA GLU A 166 18.60 -25.95 -35.34
C GLU A 166 19.56 -25.80 -34.14
N VAL A 167 19.95 -24.57 -33.80
CA VAL A 167 20.74 -24.27 -32.60
C VAL A 167 19.97 -24.60 -31.32
N GLN A 168 18.67 -24.31 -31.23
CA GLN A 168 17.83 -24.73 -30.10
C GLN A 168 17.77 -26.26 -29.97
N GLN A 169 17.63 -26.98 -31.09
CA GLN A 169 17.61 -28.45 -31.08
C GLN A 169 18.93 -29.03 -30.57
N GLN A 170 20.06 -28.50 -31.06
CA GLN A 170 21.39 -28.88 -30.57
C GLN A 170 21.58 -28.53 -29.08
N TRP A 171 21.01 -27.40 -28.64
CA TRP A 171 21.06 -26.97 -27.24
C TRP A 171 20.23 -27.87 -26.31
N ASP A 172 19.08 -28.36 -26.79
CA ASP A 172 18.20 -29.28 -26.06
C ASP A 172 18.77 -30.70 -25.94
N GLU A 173 19.63 -31.12 -26.88
CA GLU A 173 20.31 -32.42 -26.89
C GLU A 173 21.51 -32.49 -25.93
N LEU A 174 22.04 -31.36 -25.47
CA LEU A 174 23.17 -31.32 -24.55
C LEU A 174 22.76 -31.84 -23.15
N PRO A 175 23.59 -32.68 -22.50
CA PRO A 175 23.31 -33.13 -21.14
C PRO A 175 23.27 -31.95 -20.18
N LEU A 176 22.41 -32.05 -19.17
CA LEU A 176 22.22 -31.02 -18.15
C LEU A 176 23.56 -30.64 -17.52
N SER A 177 24.12 -29.52 -17.94
CA SER A 177 25.25 -28.93 -17.24
C SER A 177 24.77 -28.55 -15.84
N PRO A 178 25.53 -28.83 -14.77
CA PRO A 178 25.25 -28.32 -13.42
C PRO A 178 25.57 -26.82 -13.34
N ALA A 179 25.24 -26.07 -14.39
CA ALA A 179 25.47 -24.64 -14.49
C ALA A 179 24.70 -23.98 -13.36
N ARG A 180 25.42 -23.57 -12.32
CA ARG A 180 24.95 -22.53 -11.41
C ARG A 180 24.48 -21.39 -12.29
N SER A 181 23.26 -20.93 -12.00
CA SER A 181 22.82 -19.57 -12.29
C SER A 181 24.04 -18.67 -12.26
N VAL A 182 24.46 -18.18 -13.43
CA VAL A 182 25.39 -17.06 -13.50
C VAL A 182 24.54 -15.88 -13.06
N GLY A 183 24.29 -15.80 -11.76
CA GLY A 183 23.64 -14.67 -11.13
C GLY A 183 24.43 -13.46 -11.59
N MET A 184 23.71 -12.48 -12.13
CA MET A 184 24.25 -11.20 -12.57
C MET A 184 25.29 -10.74 -11.55
N SER A 185 26.55 -10.91 -11.95
CA SER A 185 27.71 -10.48 -11.19
C SER A 185 27.54 -9.00 -10.90
N ALA A 186 27.82 -8.67 -9.65
CA ALA A 186 27.80 -7.33 -9.10
C ALA A 186 28.18 -6.26 -10.12
N HIS A 187 27.22 -5.39 -10.41
CA HIS A 187 27.40 -3.95 -10.50
C HIS A 187 26.19 -3.30 -9.83
#